data_AF-A0A1N6VYA4-F1
#
_entry.id   AF-A0A1N6VYA4-F1
#
_cell.length_a   1.000
_cell.length_b   1.000
_cell.length_c   1.000
_cell.angle_alpha   90.00
_cell.angle_beta   90.00
_cell.angle_gamma   90.00
#
_symmetry.space_group_name_H-M   'P 1'
#
loop_
_entity.id
_entity.type
_entity.pdbx_description
1 polymer ?
#
loop_
_entity_poly.entity_id
_entity_poly.type
_entity_poly.pdbx_seq_one_letter_code
_entity_poly.pdbx_strand_id
1 'polypeptide(L)'
;MLHRLKAFIAVAAICLLPFGAAAEGVLKVPDGNRNAEQPAIPGASKRRTKAGRTTFDAKYDKVHDLLANDKRLMSKIKSTAGAYGIDPIHIIGAIVGEHTYNVDAYDRLQSYYVKAAAYAGDSFRFDYDGEKIDEFVDRPQFADCDRAKGSYLLWSCRERVWETTFRGRVVGGKSFPDNRFSAVFFQPFFAGQTFGLGQINPLTALMMTDDVARVSGYPRLDENDASGVYNAIMDPDISLAYMAASIRRSIDAYRRIAHMDISGNPGITSTLYNIGNPDQRAAALAARNRGAANPVWPEENYYGWLVNDRIRELRALL
;
A
#
# COMPACT_ATOMS: atom_id res chain seq x y z
N MET A 1 -4.18 91.41 -3.87
CA MET A 1 -3.26 90.65 -2.99
C MET A 1 -3.94 89.35 -2.60
N LEU A 2 -3.38 88.23 -3.05
CA LEU A 2 -3.80 86.84 -2.81
C LEU A 2 -3.93 86.53 -1.32
N HIS A 3 -4.97 85.80 -0.90
CA HIS A 3 -4.85 84.75 0.12
C HIS A 3 -5.72 83.55 -0.30
N ARG A 4 -5.04 82.49 -0.77
CA ARG A 4 -5.64 81.21 -1.19
C ARG A 4 -5.75 80.30 0.04
N LEU A 5 -6.97 79.87 0.38
CA LEU A 5 -7.22 78.79 1.32
C LEU A 5 -7.06 77.45 0.58
N LYS A 6 -6.08 76.63 0.98
CA LYS A 6 -5.95 75.25 0.48
C LYS A 6 -6.24 74.29 1.63
N ALA A 7 -7.38 73.61 1.53
CA ALA A 7 -7.72 72.46 2.36
C ALA A 7 -6.78 71.29 2.02
N PHE A 8 -6.12 70.72 3.03
CA PHE A 8 -5.37 69.48 2.92
C PHE A 8 -6.33 68.30 3.14
N ILE A 9 -6.61 67.53 2.10
CA ILE A 9 -7.25 66.21 2.20
C ILE A 9 -6.12 65.19 2.34
N ALA A 10 -6.00 64.55 3.51
CA ALA A 10 -5.11 63.43 3.71
C ALA A 10 -5.80 62.15 3.23
N VAL A 11 -5.34 61.59 2.11
CA VAL A 11 -5.77 60.27 1.61
C VAL A 11 -4.91 59.22 2.30
N ALA A 12 -5.50 58.43 3.21
CA ALA A 12 -4.86 57.27 3.80
C ALA A 12 -4.86 56.12 2.80
N ALA A 13 -3.69 55.81 2.23
CA ALA A 13 -3.50 54.64 1.38
C ALA A 13 -3.45 53.37 2.26
N ILE A 14 -4.54 52.60 2.28
CA ILE A 14 -4.56 51.25 2.86
C ILE A 14 -3.82 50.34 1.88
N CYS A 15 -2.56 50.03 2.20
CA CYS A 15 -1.80 48.97 1.52
C CYS A 15 -2.43 47.61 1.85
N LEU A 16 -3.28 47.11 0.96
CA LEU A 16 -3.64 45.69 0.92
C LEU A 16 -2.37 44.90 0.52
N LEU A 17 -1.66 44.37 1.50
CA LEU A 17 -0.62 43.37 1.26
C LEU A 17 -1.30 42.10 0.72
N PRO A 18 -0.91 41.59 -0.46
CA PRO A 18 -1.40 40.31 -0.92
C PRO A 18 -0.77 39.24 -0.01
N PHE A 19 -1.60 38.51 0.74
CA PHE A 19 -1.21 37.24 1.32
C PHE A 19 -0.91 36.28 0.16
N GLY A 20 0.35 36.25 -0.28
CA GLY A 20 0.83 35.19 -1.14
C GLY A 20 0.72 33.89 -0.38
N ALA A 21 -0.18 33.00 -0.81
CA ALA A 21 -0.11 31.60 -0.41
C ALA A 21 1.27 31.10 -0.87
N ALA A 22 2.16 30.84 0.08
CA ALA A 22 3.38 30.12 -0.23
C ALA A 22 2.96 28.77 -0.81
N ALA A 23 3.30 28.52 -2.08
CA ALA A 23 3.26 27.18 -2.62
C ALA A 23 4.30 26.37 -1.83
N GLU A 24 3.86 25.67 -0.78
CA GLU A 24 4.70 24.72 -0.07
C GLU A 24 5.16 23.66 -1.08
N GLY A 25 6.45 23.70 -1.41
CA GLY A 25 7.07 22.70 -2.28
C GLY A 25 6.95 21.31 -1.66
N VAL A 26 6.97 20.28 -2.52
CA VAL A 26 7.01 18.89 -2.05
C VAL A 26 8.29 18.68 -1.23
N LEU A 27 8.13 18.30 0.05
CA LEU A 27 9.23 18.06 0.96
C LEU A 27 9.80 16.66 0.74
N LYS A 28 11.11 16.57 0.47
CA LYS A 28 11.79 15.27 0.41
C LYS A 28 11.92 14.69 1.82
N VAL A 29 11.36 13.50 2.05
CA VAL A 29 11.50 12.81 3.33
C VAL A 29 12.95 12.34 3.48
N PRO A 30 13.62 12.65 4.61
CA PRO A 30 15.01 12.23 4.80
C PRO A 30 15.13 10.71 4.87
N ASP A 31 16.24 10.19 4.34
CA ASP A 31 16.55 8.77 4.32
C ASP A 31 16.77 8.21 5.74
N GLY A 32 16.68 6.89 5.89
CA GLY A 32 16.95 6.18 7.15
C GLY A 32 15.82 6.29 8.18
N ASN A 33 16.02 5.66 9.33
CA ASN A 33 14.98 5.51 10.36
C ASN A 33 14.66 6.80 11.11
N ARG A 34 13.40 6.97 11.49
CA ARG A 34 12.98 8.02 12.46
C ARG A 34 13.18 7.59 13.90
N ASN A 35 13.11 6.28 14.15
CA ASN A 35 13.30 5.68 15.47
C ASN A 35 14.69 5.07 15.59
N ALA A 36 15.41 5.35 16.69
CA ALA A 36 16.73 4.78 16.95
C ALA A 36 16.69 3.26 17.14
N GLU A 37 15.60 2.76 17.73
CA GLU A 37 15.36 1.35 17.97
C GLU A 37 14.20 0.85 17.11
N GLN A 38 14.21 -0.45 16.82
CA GLN A 38 13.16 -1.07 16.03
C GLN A 38 11.81 -0.99 16.77
N PRO A 39 10.73 -0.52 16.11
CA PRO A 39 9.39 -0.58 16.66
C PRO A 39 8.97 -2.01 17.01
N ALA A 40 8.01 -2.15 17.94
CA ALA A 40 7.57 -3.45 18.43
C ALA A 40 7.05 -4.37 17.31
N ILE A 41 7.63 -5.58 17.23
CA ILE A 41 7.18 -6.63 16.30
C ILE A 41 5.88 -7.28 16.84
N PRO A 42 4.82 -7.38 16.03
CA PRO A 42 3.56 -8.00 16.43
C PRO A 42 3.71 -9.44 16.95
N GLY A 43 2.89 -9.79 17.94
CA GLY A 43 2.91 -11.12 18.55
C GLY A 43 2.62 -12.25 17.55
N ALA A 44 1.80 -12.01 16.52
CA ALA A 44 1.53 -12.99 15.47
C ALA A 44 2.80 -13.37 14.68
N SER A 45 3.64 -12.39 14.33
CA SER A 45 4.91 -12.61 13.64
C SER A 45 5.89 -13.40 14.52
N LYS A 46 5.96 -13.08 15.81
CA LYS A 46 6.75 -13.85 16.79
C LYS A 46 6.29 -15.31 16.90
N ARG A 47 4.98 -15.54 17.01
CA ARG A 47 4.41 -16.90 17.08
C ARG A 47 4.69 -17.72 15.83
N ARG A 48 4.52 -17.15 14.62
CA ARG A 48 4.82 -17.85 13.36
C ARG A 48 6.30 -18.23 13.25
N THR A 49 7.18 -17.30 13.61
CA THR A 49 8.63 -17.52 13.59
C THR A 49 9.04 -18.64 14.56
N LYS A 50 8.48 -18.64 15.78
CA LYS A 50 8.67 -19.73 16.75
C LYS A 50 8.11 -21.07 16.25
N ALA A 51 6.92 -21.07 15.63
CA ALA A 51 6.32 -22.28 15.08
C ALA A 51 7.15 -22.88 13.93
N GLY A 52 7.76 -22.04 13.10
CA GLY A 52 8.72 -22.44 12.07
C GLY A 52 10.12 -22.78 12.60
N ARG A 53 10.34 -22.78 13.92
CA ARG A 53 11.62 -23.08 14.58
C ARG A 53 12.80 -22.30 13.99
N THR A 54 12.59 -21.02 13.71
CA THR A 54 13.58 -20.13 13.11
C THR A 54 13.65 -18.79 13.87
N THR A 55 14.53 -17.88 13.46
CA THR A 55 14.68 -16.51 14.00
C THR A 55 14.43 -15.49 12.89
N PHE A 56 14.23 -14.22 13.26
CA PHE A 56 14.09 -13.17 12.24
C PHE A 56 15.38 -12.97 11.44
N ASP A 57 16.54 -13.03 12.08
CA ASP A 57 17.83 -12.91 11.39
C ASP A 57 18.03 -14.04 10.38
N ALA A 58 17.77 -15.30 10.78
CA ALA A 58 17.89 -16.43 9.85
C ALA A 58 16.91 -16.33 8.67
N LYS A 59 15.73 -15.74 8.88
CA LYS A 59 14.76 -15.48 7.81
C LYS A 59 15.22 -14.35 6.89
N TYR A 60 15.81 -13.29 7.44
CA TYR A 60 16.41 -12.21 6.68
C TYR A 60 17.55 -12.74 5.81
N ASP A 61 18.49 -13.49 6.39
CA ASP A 61 19.62 -14.08 5.66
C ASP A 61 19.13 -14.95 4.49
N LYS A 62 18.11 -15.78 4.73
CA LYS A 62 17.52 -16.66 3.71
C LYS A 62 16.91 -15.90 2.53
N VAL A 63 16.16 -14.82 2.77
CA VAL A 63 15.60 -14.01 1.67
C VAL A 63 16.66 -13.17 0.98
N HIS A 64 17.63 -12.65 1.73
CA HIS A 64 18.77 -11.94 1.20
C HIS A 64 19.58 -12.83 0.25
N ASP A 65 19.91 -14.05 0.66
CA ASP A 65 20.65 -15.03 -0.14
C ASP A 65 19.88 -15.45 -1.40
N LEU A 66 18.56 -15.61 -1.30
CA LEU A 66 17.72 -15.87 -2.47
C LEU A 66 17.85 -14.74 -3.50
N LEU A 67 17.75 -13.48 -3.06
CA LEU A 67 17.89 -12.32 -3.95
C LEU A 67 19.32 -12.18 -4.49
N ALA A 68 20.34 -12.44 -3.66
CA ALA A 68 21.73 -12.36 -4.07
C ALA A 68 22.09 -13.38 -5.16
N ASN A 69 21.52 -14.59 -5.06
CA ASN A 69 21.86 -15.71 -5.95
C ASN A 69 20.95 -15.82 -7.18
N ASP A 70 19.69 -15.38 -7.12
CA ASP A 70 18.78 -15.43 -8.26
C ASP A 70 18.88 -14.18 -9.15
N LYS A 71 19.82 -14.22 -10.09
CA LYS A 71 20.04 -13.14 -11.07
C LYS A 71 18.85 -12.91 -11.99
N ARG A 72 18.03 -13.94 -12.26
CA ARG A 72 16.84 -13.82 -13.11
C ARG A 72 15.75 -13.05 -12.38
N LEU A 73 15.50 -13.38 -11.12
CA LEU A 73 14.59 -12.63 -10.26
C LEU A 73 15.04 -11.17 -10.12
N MET A 74 16.32 -10.93 -9.84
CA MET A 74 16.85 -9.57 -9.72
C MET A 74 16.72 -8.76 -11.01
N SER A 75 16.93 -9.38 -12.17
CA SER A 75 16.69 -8.74 -13.48
C SER A 75 15.22 -8.35 -13.66
N LYS A 76 14.29 -9.25 -13.30
CA LYS A 76 12.85 -8.97 -13.32
C LYS A 76 12.46 -7.85 -12.37
N ILE A 77 12.97 -7.85 -11.13
CA ILE A 77 12.74 -6.76 -10.16
C ILE A 77 13.19 -5.42 -10.74
N LYS A 78 14.40 -5.34 -11.30
CA LYS A 78 14.93 -4.10 -11.90
C LYS A 78 14.08 -3.63 -13.08
N SER A 79 13.72 -4.54 -13.98
CA SER A 79 12.89 -4.25 -15.15
C SER A 79 11.51 -3.73 -14.74
N THR A 80 10.83 -4.45 -13.84
CA THR A 80 9.50 -4.07 -13.35
C THR A 80 9.57 -2.73 -12.62
N ALA A 81 10.52 -2.52 -11.71
CA ALA A 81 10.69 -1.25 -11.02
C ALA A 81 10.88 -0.07 -12.00
N GLY A 82 11.69 -0.28 -13.05
CA GLY A 82 11.89 0.69 -14.12
C GLY A 82 10.59 1.04 -14.86
N ALA A 83 9.78 0.05 -15.21
CA ALA A 83 8.49 0.26 -15.88
C ALA A 83 7.51 1.11 -15.04
N TYR A 84 7.55 0.99 -13.72
CA TYR A 84 6.71 1.76 -12.79
C TYR A 84 7.35 3.07 -12.31
N GLY A 85 8.57 3.39 -12.77
CA GLY A 85 9.28 4.60 -12.36
C GLY A 85 9.57 4.65 -10.87
N ILE A 86 9.98 3.52 -10.29
CA ILE A 86 10.42 3.40 -8.89
C ILE A 86 11.83 2.82 -8.82
N ASP A 87 12.57 3.17 -7.76
CA ASP A 87 13.85 2.52 -7.49
C ASP A 87 13.63 1.03 -7.12
N PRO A 88 14.36 0.08 -7.74
CA PRO A 88 14.23 -1.34 -7.43
C PRO A 88 14.36 -1.69 -5.94
N ILE A 89 15.05 -0.87 -5.14
CA ILE A 89 15.18 -1.07 -3.69
C ILE A 89 13.82 -1.13 -2.98
N HIS A 90 12.78 -0.47 -3.49
CA HIS A 90 11.47 -0.49 -2.85
C HIS A 90 10.80 -1.87 -2.98
N ILE A 91 10.96 -2.54 -4.13
CA ILE A 91 10.47 -3.92 -4.31
C ILE A 91 11.28 -4.87 -3.42
N ILE A 92 12.61 -4.72 -3.39
CA ILE A 92 13.49 -5.51 -2.49
C ILE A 92 13.07 -5.33 -1.03
N GLY A 93 12.86 -4.09 -0.58
CA GLY A 93 12.45 -3.78 0.78
C GLY A 93 11.12 -4.43 1.16
N ALA A 94 10.14 -4.43 0.24
CA ALA A 94 8.86 -5.10 0.45
C ALA A 94 9.03 -6.62 0.60
N ILE A 95 9.79 -7.27 -0.30
CA ILE A 95 10.08 -8.71 -0.25
C ILE A 95 10.81 -9.06 1.06
N VAL A 96 11.88 -8.34 1.38
CA VAL A 96 12.72 -8.63 2.54
C VAL A 96 11.94 -8.50 3.84
N GLY A 97 11.15 -7.44 4.00
CA GLY A 97 10.29 -7.31 5.17
C GLY A 97 9.37 -8.54 5.30
N GLU A 98 8.72 -8.93 4.21
CA GLU A 98 7.65 -9.93 4.18
C GLU A 98 8.15 -11.30 4.55
N HIS A 99 9.26 -11.67 3.93
CA HIS A 99 9.92 -12.93 4.20
C HIS A 99 10.71 -12.92 5.52
N THR A 100 11.00 -11.76 6.10
CA THR A 100 11.56 -11.70 7.45
C THR A 100 10.47 -11.89 8.51
N TYR A 101 9.36 -11.16 8.46
CA TYR A 101 8.42 -11.10 9.58
C TYR A 101 7.13 -11.90 9.42
N ASN A 102 6.71 -12.22 8.20
CA ASN A 102 5.38 -12.79 7.97
C ASN A 102 5.44 -14.22 7.47
N VAL A 103 6.22 -14.47 6.42
CA VAL A 103 6.31 -15.76 5.72
C VAL A 103 7.76 -16.21 5.57
N ASP A 104 8.00 -17.44 5.09
CA ASP A 104 9.35 -17.95 4.76
C ASP A 104 9.48 -18.02 3.22
N ALA A 105 10.64 -17.65 2.69
CA ALA A 105 10.94 -17.53 1.25
C ALA A 105 10.94 -18.85 0.47
N TYR A 106 11.37 -19.97 1.07
CA TYR A 106 11.54 -21.22 0.31
C TYR A 106 10.39 -22.22 0.46
N ASP A 107 9.56 -22.12 1.50
CA ASP A 107 8.60 -23.17 1.86
C ASP A 107 7.42 -23.34 0.89
N ARG A 108 7.33 -22.58 -0.21
CA ARG A 108 6.01 -22.29 -0.79
C ARG A 108 5.78 -22.43 -2.27
N LEU A 109 6.75 -22.64 -3.16
CA LEU A 109 6.37 -22.95 -4.55
C LEU A 109 5.44 -24.17 -4.60
N GLN A 110 5.76 -25.24 -3.85
CA GLN A 110 4.87 -26.41 -3.71
C GLN A 110 3.54 -26.08 -3.01
N SER A 111 3.55 -25.30 -1.92
CA SER A 111 2.32 -24.91 -1.23
C SER A 111 1.41 -24.03 -2.10
N TYR A 112 1.98 -23.22 -3.00
CA TYR A 112 1.22 -22.37 -3.90
C TYR A 112 0.51 -23.19 -4.94
N TYR A 113 1.14 -24.23 -5.51
CA TYR A 113 0.47 -25.15 -6.42
C TYR A 113 -0.70 -25.89 -5.74
N VAL A 114 -0.52 -26.34 -4.50
CA VAL A 114 -1.60 -26.99 -3.73
C VAL A 114 -2.76 -26.03 -3.48
N LYS A 115 -2.46 -24.77 -3.14
CA LYS A 115 -3.50 -23.74 -2.97
C LYS A 115 -4.17 -23.40 -4.29
N ALA A 116 -3.39 -23.21 -5.36
CA ALA A 116 -3.91 -22.93 -6.70
C ALA A 116 -4.88 -24.02 -7.15
N ALA A 117 -4.59 -25.29 -6.88
CA ALA A 117 -5.50 -26.39 -7.15
C ALA A 117 -6.82 -26.28 -6.37
N ALA A 118 -6.79 -25.83 -5.11
CA ALA A 118 -8.01 -25.56 -4.34
C ALA A 118 -8.84 -24.39 -4.92
N TYR A 119 -8.20 -23.48 -5.65
CA TYR A 119 -8.83 -22.32 -6.30
C TYR A 119 -9.20 -22.56 -7.78
N ALA A 120 -8.96 -23.76 -8.32
CA ALA A 120 -9.23 -24.12 -9.71
C ALA A 120 -10.58 -24.85 -9.91
N GLY A 121 -11.38 -25.04 -8.85
CA GLY A 121 -12.68 -25.71 -8.93
C GLY A 121 -13.85 -24.76 -9.26
N ASP A 122 -14.90 -25.29 -9.91
CA ASP A 122 -16.08 -24.54 -10.40
C ASP A 122 -16.90 -23.80 -9.33
N SER A 123 -16.68 -24.08 -8.05
CA SER A 123 -17.36 -23.41 -6.93
C SER A 123 -16.60 -22.20 -6.38
N PHE A 124 -15.40 -21.90 -6.89
CA PHE A 124 -14.57 -20.85 -6.34
C PHE A 124 -15.06 -19.46 -6.74
N ARG A 125 -15.45 -18.66 -5.75
CA ARG A 125 -15.97 -17.30 -5.90
C ARG A 125 -15.62 -16.44 -4.69
N PHE A 126 -15.67 -15.13 -4.88
CA PHE A 126 -15.59 -14.17 -3.78
C PHE A 126 -16.98 -13.98 -3.17
N ASP A 127 -17.19 -14.57 -1.99
CA ASP A 127 -18.46 -14.48 -1.26
C ASP A 127 -18.24 -14.40 0.25
N TYR A 128 -19.29 -13.99 0.96
CA TYR A 128 -19.39 -14.10 2.40
C TYR A 128 -20.79 -14.57 2.77
N ASP A 129 -20.87 -15.70 3.48
CA ASP A 129 -22.15 -16.29 3.91
C ASP A 129 -23.13 -16.52 2.73
N GLY A 130 -22.57 -17.00 1.61
CA GLY A 130 -23.30 -17.29 0.37
C GLY A 130 -23.66 -16.07 -0.49
N GLU A 131 -23.40 -14.86 -0.03
CA GLU A 131 -23.63 -13.61 -0.77
C GLU A 131 -22.36 -13.23 -1.54
N LYS A 132 -22.46 -13.13 -2.87
CA LYS A 132 -21.31 -12.81 -3.71
C LYS A 132 -20.88 -11.35 -3.55
N ILE A 133 -19.63 -11.08 -3.92
CA ILE A 133 -19.05 -9.74 -3.81
C ILE A 133 -19.78 -8.70 -4.67
N ASP A 134 -20.17 -9.04 -5.89
CA ASP A 134 -20.93 -8.18 -6.81
C ASP A 134 -22.30 -7.84 -6.23
N GLU A 135 -23.02 -8.85 -5.76
CA GLU A 135 -24.31 -8.67 -5.06
C GLU A 135 -24.17 -7.79 -3.81
N PHE A 136 -23.09 -7.96 -3.05
CA PHE A 136 -22.86 -7.19 -1.83
C PHE A 136 -22.55 -5.71 -2.11
N VAL A 137 -21.73 -5.42 -3.13
CA VAL A 137 -21.33 -4.05 -3.45
C VAL A 137 -22.38 -3.28 -4.26
N ASP A 138 -23.44 -3.94 -4.72
CA ASP A 138 -24.61 -3.33 -5.35
C ASP A 138 -25.59 -2.69 -4.34
N ARG A 139 -25.34 -2.85 -3.03
CA ARG A 139 -26.22 -2.30 -1.99
C ARG A 139 -26.20 -0.76 -1.99
N PRO A 140 -27.31 -0.08 -1.58
CA PRO A 140 -27.40 1.38 -1.59
C PRO A 140 -26.29 2.12 -0.81
N GLN A 141 -25.72 1.48 0.22
CA GLN A 141 -24.60 2.02 0.99
C GLN A 141 -23.34 2.28 0.13
N PHE A 142 -23.21 1.63 -1.02
CA PHE A 142 -22.10 1.78 -1.94
C PHE A 142 -22.37 2.74 -3.11
N ALA A 143 -23.59 3.29 -3.23
CA ALA A 143 -23.99 4.10 -4.40
C ALA A 143 -23.07 5.30 -4.68
N ASP A 144 -22.46 5.89 -3.65
CA ASP A 144 -21.50 6.99 -3.83
C ASP A 144 -20.19 6.54 -4.50
N CYS A 145 -19.86 5.24 -4.44
CA CYS A 145 -18.68 4.66 -5.06
C CYS A 145 -18.79 4.56 -6.59
N ASP A 146 -19.99 4.63 -7.17
CA ASP A 146 -20.19 4.61 -8.63
C ASP A 146 -19.56 5.82 -9.34
N ARG A 147 -19.29 6.88 -8.58
CA ARG A 147 -18.61 8.09 -9.07
C ARG A 147 -17.09 7.92 -9.15
N ALA A 148 -16.55 6.85 -8.58
CA ALA A 148 -15.12 6.59 -8.55
C ALA A 148 -14.60 6.26 -9.95
N LYS A 149 -13.50 6.92 -10.36
CA LYS A 149 -12.87 6.70 -11.66
C LYS A 149 -11.71 5.72 -11.52
N GLY A 150 -11.85 4.56 -12.14
CA GLY A 150 -10.86 3.49 -12.15
C GLY A 150 -10.89 2.61 -10.89
N SER A 151 -10.31 1.43 -11.02
CA SER A 151 -10.43 0.34 -10.05
C SER A 151 -9.89 0.72 -8.68
N TYR A 152 -8.81 1.52 -8.61
CA TYR A 152 -8.25 1.94 -7.34
C TYR A 152 -9.27 2.72 -6.49
N LEU A 153 -9.83 3.80 -7.06
CA LEU A 153 -10.76 4.66 -6.33
C LEU A 153 -12.06 3.93 -6.01
N LEU A 154 -12.51 3.04 -6.91
CA LEU A 154 -13.71 2.24 -6.71
C LEU A 154 -13.55 1.30 -5.52
N TRP A 155 -12.51 0.47 -5.52
CA TRP A 155 -12.27 -0.50 -4.47
C TRP A 155 -11.86 0.14 -3.14
N SER A 156 -11.10 1.25 -3.16
CA SER A 156 -10.87 2.05 -1.94
C SER A 156 -12.15 2.65 -1.37
N CYS A 157 -13.10 3.07 -2.22
CA CYS A 157 -14.39 3.56 -1.75
C CYS A 157 -15.21 2.43 -1.10
N ARG A 158 -15.31 1.28 -1.78
CA ARG A 158 -15.99 0.09 -1.26
C ARG A 158 -15.40 -0.38 0.07
N GLU A 159 -14.08 -0.44 0.18
CA GLU A 159 -13.40 -0.80 1.44
C GLU A 159 -13.70 0.22 2.55
N ARG A 160 -13.70 1.52 2.25
CA ARG A 160 -14.08 2.54 3.24
C ARG A 160 -15.52 2.35 3.71
N VAL A 161 -16.47 2.10 2.82
CA VAL A 161 -17.87 1.83 3.17
C VAL A 161 -17.97 0.59 4.07
N TRP A 162 -17.23 -0.49 3.75
CA TRP A 162 -17.13 -1.67 4.62
C TRP A 162 -16.70 -1.28 6.03
N GLU A 163 -15.55 -0.61 6.16
CA GLU A 163 -14.97 -0.24 7.46
C GLU A 163 -15.87 0.70 8.26
N THR A 164 -16.56 1.65 7.60
CA THR A 164 -17.36 2.66 8.29
C THR A 164 -18.80 2.26 8.54
N THR A 165 -19.34 1.26 7.83
CA THR A 165 -20.77 0.97 7.82
C THR A 165 -21.09 -0.47 8.20
N PHE A 166 -20.28 -1.44 7.78
CA PHE A 166 -20.58 -2.87 7.92
C PHE A 166 -19.74 -3.55 9.00
N ARG A 167 -18.43 -3.32 9.05
CA ARG A 167 -17.51 -4.03 9.92
C ARG A 167 -17.96 -4.01 11.39
N GLY A 168 -18.19 -5.19 11.97
CA GLY A 168 -18.62 -5.37 13.36
C GLY A 168 -20.02 -4.82 13.68
N ARG A 169 -20.87 -4.55 12.67
CA ARG A 169 -22.18 -3.92 12.83
C ARG A 169 -23.30 -4.80 12.29
N VAL A 170 -24.52 -4.45 12.69
CA VAL A 170 -25.76 -5.02 12.14
C VAL A 170 -26.35 -4.04 11.14
N VAL A 171 -26.51 -4.48 9.89
CA VAL A 171 -27.08 -3.66 8.80
C VAL A 171 -28.19 -4.45 8.13
N GLY A 172 -29.41 -3.89 8.08
CA GLY A 172 -30.57 -4.57 7.49
C GLY A 172 -30.92 -5.90 8.18
N GLY A 173 -30.66 -6.02 9.49
CA GLY A 173 -30.91 -7.24 10.27
C GLY A 173 -29.83 -8.33 10.15
N LYS A 174 -28.81 -8.16 9.30
CA LYS A 174 -27.66 -9.09 9.17
C LYS A 174 -26.47 -8.57 9.99
N SER A 175 -25.86 -9.44 10.78
CA SER A 175 -24.63 -9.13 11.54
C SER A 175 -23.41 -9.37 10.66
N PHE A 176 -22.45 -8.45 10.70
CA PHE A 176 -21.20 -8.54 9.94
C PHE A 176 -20.00 -8.66 10.87
N PRO A 177 -18.97 -9.43 10.48
CA PRO A 177 -17.81 -9.69 11.33
C PRO A 177 -16.99 -8.41 11.55
N ASP A 178 -16.38 -8.29 12.74
CA ASP A 178 -15.33 -7.29 12.97
C ASP A 178 -14.01 -7.75 12.35
N ASN A 179 -13.96 -7.73 11.02
CA ASN A 179 -12.79 -8.12 10.25
C ASN A 179 -12.64 -7.26 8.99
N ARG A 180 -11.45 -7.28 8.38
CA ARG A 180 -11.13 -6.50 7.18
C ARG A 180 -11.93 -6.98 5.98
N PHE A 181 -12.32 -6.06 5.09
CA PHE A 181 -13.10 -6.37 3.88
C PHE A 181 -12.47 -7.49 3.04
N SER A 182 -11.17 -7.37 2.78
CA SER A 182 -10.36 -8.37 2.07
C SER A 182 -10.40 -9.76 2.73
N ALA A 183 -10.46 -9.83 4.06
CA ALA A 183 -10.51 -11.10 4.76
C ALA A 183 -11.89 -11.75 4.75
N VAL A 184 -12.95 -10.95 4.62
CA VAL A 184 -14.34 -11.42 4.67
C VAL A 184 -14.79 -11.96 3.32
N PHE A 185 -14.53 -11.24 2.23
CA PHE A 185 -15.05 -11.59 0.91
C PHE A 185 -14.02 -12.25 -0.03
N PHE A 186 -12.73 -11.99 0.18
CA PHE A 186 -11.70 -12.33 -0.82
C PHE A 186 -10.80 -13.49 -0.41
N GLN A 187 -11.08 -14.16 0.71
CA GLN A 187 -10.19 -15.20 1.27
C GLN A 187 -10.96 -16.45 1.73
N PRO A 188 -11.73 -17.12 0.86
CA PRO A 188 -12.68 -18.14 1.30
C PRO A 188 -12.05 -19.43 1.85
N PHE A 189 -10.84 -19.81 1.40
CA PHE A 189 -10.18 -21.04 1.87
C PHE A 189 -9.05 -20.80 2.89
N PHE A 190 -8.39 -19.65 2.83
CA PHE A 190 -7.21 -19.36 3.62
C PHE A 190 -7.27 -17.95 4.19
N ALA A 191 -8.05 -17.79 5.27
CA ALA A 191 -8.24 -16.52 5.96
C ALA A 191 -6.90 -15.84 6.27
N GLY A 192 -6.77 -14.58 5.84
CA GLY A 192 -5.62 -13.71 6.07
C GLY A 192 -4.41 -13.94 5.15
N GLN A 193 -4.47 -14.82 4.15
CA GLN A 193 -3.31 -15.19 3.35
C GLN A 193 -3.12 -14.36 2.07
N THR A 194 -1.87 -14.31 1.66
CA THR A 194 -1.31 -13.52 0.59
C THR A 194 -0.41 -14.43 -0.26
N PHE A 195 -0.21 -14.09 -1.55
CA PHE A 195 0.37 -15.01 -2.53
C PHE A 195 1.55 -14.41 -3.30
N GLY A 196 2.37 -15.30 -3.86
CA GLY A 196 3.59 -14.94 -4.60
C GLY A 196 4.69 -14.35 -3.73
N LEU A 197 5.80 -13.95 -4.34
CA LEU A 197 6.92 -13.29 -3.64
C LEU A 197 6.50 -11.96 -3.01
N GLY A 198 5.48 -11.31 -3.55
CA GLY A 198 4.95 -10.06 -3.01
C GLY A 198 4.01 -10.23 -1.84
N GLN A 199 3.47 -11.42 -1.60
CA GLN A 199 2.35 -11.59 -0.67
C GLN A 199 1.22 -10.58 -0.98
N ILE A 200 0.76 -10.56 -2.23
CA ILE A 200 -0.40 -9.75 -2.65
C ILE A 200 -1.71 -10.47 -2.31
N ASN A 201 -2.72 -9.72 -1.85
CA ASN A 201 -4.08 -10.23 -1.66
C ASN A 201 -4.99 -9.83 -2.85
N PRO A 202 -6.10 -10.55 -3.09
CA PRO A 202 -6.97 -10.30 -4.24
C PRO A 202 -7.53 -8.87 -4.32
N LEU A 203 -7.96 -8.29 -3.20
CA LEU A 203 -8.48 -6.92 -3.19
C LEU A 203 -7.42 -5.92 -3.64
N THR A 204 -6.17 -6.06 -3.17
CA THR A 204 -5.06 -5.22 -3.62
C THR A 204 -4.80 -5.37 -5.12
N ALA A 205 -4.89 -6.59 -5.67
CA ALA A 205 -4.75 -6.80 -7.12
C ALA A 205 -5.88 -6.12 -7.90
N LEU A 206 -7.14 -6.27 -7.46
CA LEU A 206 -8.29 -5.59 -8.05
C LEU A 206 -8.14 -4.05 -8.01
N MET A 207 -7.65 -3.50 -6.90
CA MET A 207 -7.38 -2.06 -6.78
C MET A 207 -6.33 -1.57 -7.78
N MET A 208 -5.29 -2.37 -8.04
CA MET A 208 -4.16 -1.99 -8.90
C MET A 208 -4.36 -2.35 -10.37
N THR A 209 -5.44 -3.07 -10.73
CA THR A 209 -5.53 -3.74 -12.03
C THR A 209 -5.49 -2.79 -13.22
N ASP A 210 -6.05 -1.58 -13.11
CA ASP A 210 -5.98 -0.57 -14.16
C ASP A 210 -4.54 -0.11 -14.43
N ASP A 211 -3.76 0.10 -13.36
CA ASP A 211 -2.36 0.51 -13.46
C ASP A 211 -1.49 -0.62 -14.03
N VAL A 212 -1.74 -1.85 -13.59
CA VAL A 212 -1.01 -3.03 -14.08
C VAL A 212 -1.32 -3.31 -15.55
N ALA A 213 -2.59 -3.20 -15.96
CA ALA A 213 -2.96 -3.33 -17.36
C ALA A 213 -2.32 -2.25 -18.24
N ARG A 214 -2.30 -1.00 -17.75
CA ARG A 214 -1.72 0.13 -18.48
C ARG A 214 -0.20 0.07 -18.60
N VAL A 215 0.51 -0.32 -17.53
CA VAL A 215 1.99 -0.28 -17.47
C VAL A 215 2.61 -1.58 -17.97
N SER A 216 2.02 -2.73 -17.60
CA SER A 216 2.58 -4.06 -17.87
C SER A 216 1.83 -4.83 -18.96
N GLY A 217 0.68 -4.35 -19.43
CA GLY A 217 -0.08 -4.98 -20.51
C GLY A 217 -0.84 -6.24 -20.12
N TYR A 218 -0.90 -6.59 -18.83
CA TYR A 218 -1.68 -7.72 -18.35
C TYR A 218 -3.19 -7.44 -18.43
N PRO A 219 -4.04 -8.47 -18.59
CA PRO A 219 -5.49 -8.28 -18.56
C PRO A 219 -5.96 -7.63 -17.27
N ARG A 220 -7.02 -6.81 -17.37
CA ARG A 220 -7.73 -6.32 -16.18
C ARG A 220 -8.39 -7.49 -15.46
N LEU A 221 -8.42 -7.39 -14.15
CA LEU A 221 -9.05 -8.33 -13.24
C LEU A 221 -10.50 -7.94 -12.99
N ASP A 222 -11.33 -8.96 -12.79
CA ASP A 222 -12.76 -8.86 -12.52
C ASP A 222 -13.07 -9.60 -11.22
N GLU A 223 -13.85 -8.98 -10.33
CA GLU A 223 -14.30 -9.61 -9.08
C GLU A 223 -15.18 -10.85 -9.29
N ASN A 224 -15.77 -11.00 -10.47
CA ASN A 224 -16.57 -12.17 -10.82
C ASN A 224 -15.71 -13.34 -11.33
N ASP A 225 -14.43 -13.11 -11.60
CA ASP A 225 -13.45 -14.13 -12.00
C ASP A 225 -12.41 -14.34 -10.89
N ALA A 226 -12.86 -14.97 -9.80
CA ALA A 226 -12.00 -15.22 -8.65
C ALA A 226 -10.76 -16.06 -9.04
N SER A 227 -10.92 -17.07 -9.91
CA SER A 227 -9.82 -17.88 -10.42
C SER A 227 -8.80 -17.05 -11.19
N GLY A 228 -9.24 -16.16 -12.08
CA GLY A 228 -8.38 -15.24 -12.81
C GLY A 228 -7.58 -14.31 -11.88
N VAL A 229 -8.23 -13.76 -10.85
CA VAL A 229 -7.55 -12.95 -9.82
C VAL A 229 -6.48 -13.74 -9.09
N TYR A 230 -6.79 -14.97 -8.67
CA TYR A 230 -5.84 -15.82 -7.96
C TYR A 230 -4.66 -16.25 -8.83
N ASN A 231 -4.93 -16.62 -10.08
CA ASN A 231 -3.90 -16.95 -11.06
C ASN A 231 -2.92 -15.77 -11.24
N ALA A 232 -3.44 -14.56 -11.35
CA ALA A 232 -2.63 -13.35 -11.50
C ALA A 232 -1.72 -13.07 -10.28
N ILE A 233 -2.22 -13.22 -9.05
CA ILE A 233 -1.40 -12.95 -7.84
C ILE A 233 -0.44 -14.10 -7.49
N MET A 234 -0.69 -15.31 -7.99
CA MET A 234 0.16 -16.49 -7.80
C MET A 234 1.27 -16.58 -8.85
N ASP A 235 1.07 -16.05 -10.06
CA ASP A 235 2.11 -15.95 -11.07
C ASP A 235 3.22 -14.98 -10.61
N PRO A 236 4.49 -15.40 -10.58
CA PRO A 236 5.59 -14.56 -10.08
C PRO A 236 5.79 -13.25 -10.84
N ASP A 237 5.56 -13.25 -12.16
CA ASP A 237 5.84 -12.10 -13.01
C ASP A 237 4.71 -11.07 -12.91
N ILE A 238 3.47 -11.55 -12.94
CA ILE A 238 2.29 -10.72 -12.74
C ILE A 238 2.27 -10.16 -11.31
N SER A 239 2.59 -10.98 -10.30
CA SER A 239 2.64 -10.57 -8.90
C SER A 239 3.64 -9.42 -8.67
N LEU A 240 4.83 -9.47 -9.28
CA LEU A 240 5.82 -8.37 -9.22
C LEU A 240 5.26 -7.05 -9.77
N ALA A 241 4.46 -7.08 -10.83
CA ALA A 241 3.81 -5.88 -11.37
C ALA A 241 2.82 -5.27 -10.37
N TYR A 242 2.02 -6.11 -9.70
CA TYR A 242 1.11 -5.68 -8.63
C TYR A 242 1.85 -5.08 -7.42
N MET A 243 3.02 -5.63 -7.06
CA MET A 243 3.88 -5.04 -6.02
C MET A 243 4.32 -3.63 -6.41
N ALA A 244 4.87 -3.48 -7.62
CA ALA A 244 5.40 -2.22 -8.11
C ALA A 244 4.31 -1.14 -8.21
N ALA A 245 3.11 -1.52 -8.69
CA ALA A 245 1.95 -0.63 -8.73
C ALA A 245 1.57 -0.12 -7.32
N SER A 246 1.50 -1.02 -6.33
CA SER A 246 1.17 -0.67 -4.93
C SER A 246 2.19 0.28 -4.29
N ILE A 247 3.48 0.04 -4.54
CA ILE A 247 4.59 0.89 -4.07
C ILE A 247 4.52 2.26 -4.74
N ARG A 248 4.40 2.31 -6.07
CA ARG A 248 4.24 3.56 -6.84
C ARG A 248 3.06 4.37 -6.30
N ARG A 249 1.93 3.71 -6.05
CA ARG A 249 0.74 4.35 -5.47
C ARG A 249 1.02 4.99 -4.12
N SER A 250 1.78 4.30 -3.27
CA SER A 250 2.16 4.83 -1.95
C SER A 250 3.01 6.10 -2.08
N ILE A 251 3.98 6.11 -3.00
CA ILE A 251 4.81 7.29 -3.29
C ILE A 251 3.95 8.45 -3.80
N ASP A 252 3.04 8.18 -4.75
CA ASP A 252 2.16 9.21 -5.32
C ASP A 252 1.17 9.78 -4.30
N ALA A 253 0.59 8.93 -3.45
CA ALA A 253 -0.34 9.34 -2.42
C ALA A 253 0.32 10.34 -1.45
N TYR A 254 1.53 10.02 -0.95
CA TYR A 254 2.26 10.90 -0.05
C TYR A 254 2.69 12.19 -0.73
N ARG A 255 3.16 12.13 -1.97
CA ARG A 255 3.54 13.32 -2.74
C ARG A 255 2.35 14.25 -2.96
N ARG A 256 1.20 13.70 -3.32
CA ARG A 256 0.00 14.46 -3.70
C ARG A 256 -0.80 14.96 -2.50
N ILE A 257 -0.94 14.15 -1.46
CA ILE A 257 -1.84 14.43 -0.32
C ILE A 257 -1.08 15.05 0.85
N ALA A 258 0.10 14.53 1.17
CA ALA A 258 0.91 14.99 2.29
C ALA A 258 2.00 16.00 1.89
N HIS A 259 2.09 16.34 0.59
CA HIS A 259 3.18 17.16 0.04
C HIS A 259 4.57 16.64 0.42
N MET A 260 4.73 15.31 0.50
CA MET A 260 5.97 14.66 0.92
C MET A 260 6.42 13.60 -0.08
N ASP A 261 7.66 13.73 -0.56
CA ASP A 261 8.29 12.75 -1.43
C ASP A 261 9.01 11.67 -0.62
N ILE A 262 8.41 10.48 -0.58
CA ILE A 262 8.94 9.29 0.11
C ILE A 262 9.79 8.38 -0.81
N SER A 263 10.01 8.75 -2.07
CA SER A 263 10.77 7.92 -3.03
C SER A 263 12.24 7.72 -2.66
N GLY A 264 12.79 8.52 -1.74
CA GLY A 264 14.14 8.33 -1.20
C GLY A 264 14.21 7.31 -0.05
N ASN A 265 13.09 7.00 0.61
CA ASN A 265 13.10 6.22 1.85
C ASN A 265 12.36 4.87 1.67
N PRO A 266 13.08 3.78 1.37
CA PRO A 266 12.47 2.47 1.16
C PRO A 266 11.85 1.89 2.43
N GLY A 267 12.34 2.26 3.63
CA GLY A 267 11.68 1.88 4.88
C GLY A 267 10.24 2.37 4.95
N ILE A 268 9.98 3.64 4.59
CA ILE A 268 8.61 4.19 4.58
C ILE A 268 7.73 3.48 3.55
N THR A 269 8.24 3.22 2.33
CA THR A 269 7.44 2.47 1.34
C THR A 269 7.17 1.04 1.77
N SER A 270 8.13 0.36 2.42
CA SER A 270 7.94 -0.99 2.96
C SER A 270 6.95 -1.00 4.11
N THR A 271 6.97 0.01 4.98
CA THR A 271 5.95 0.21 6.01
C THR A 271 4.56 0.30 5.39
N LEU A 272 4.38 1.13 4.37
CA LEU A 272 3.10 1.30 3.68
C LEU A 272 2.66 0.04 2.95
N TYR A 273 3.61 -0.70 2.36
CA TYR A 273 3.34 -2.00 1.74
C TYR A 273 2.80 -3.01 2.76
N ASN A 274 3.35 -3.03 3.98
CA ASN A 274 2.92 -3.94 5.03
C ASN A 274 1.54 -3.61 5.61
N ILE A 275 1.23 -2.32 5.77
CA ILE A 275 0.05 -1.88 6.54
C ILE A 275 -1.08 -1.31 5.68
N GLY A 276 -0.85 -1.11 4.37
CA GLY A 276 -1.82 -0.61 3.41
C GLY A 276 -2.32 0.82 3.68
N ASN A 277 -3.38 1.19 2.96
CA ASN A 277 -4.12 2.44 3.05
C ASN A 277 -3.26 3.72 2.94
N PRO A 278 -2.43 3.87 1.89
CA PRO A 278 -1.52 5.01 1.78
C PRO A 278 -2.26 6.35 1.70
N ASP A 279 -3.39 6.44 0.99
CA ASP A 279 -4.17 7.69 0.86
C ASP A 279 -4.68 8.20 2.22
N GLN A 280 -5.24 7.32 3.06
CA GLN A 280 -5.73 7.68 4.39
C GLN A 280 -4.58 8.12 5.31
N ARG A 281 -3.45 7.42 5.26
CA ARG A 281 -2.27 7.74 6.08
C ARG A 281 -1.61 9.04 5.65
N ALA A 282 -1.52 9.28 4.35
CA ALA A 282 -1.06 10.56 3.81
C ALA A 282 -1.98 11.71 4.22
N ALA A 283 -3.31 11.51 4.17
CA ALA A 283 -4.27 12.52 4.62
C ALA A 283 -4.15 12.81 6.13
N ALA A 284 -3.98 11.78 6.95
CA ALA A 284 -3.74 11.94 8.39
C ALA A 284 -2.43 12.69 8.67
N LEU A 285 -1.36 12.38 7.93
CA LEU A 285 -0.09 13.10 8.03
C LEU A 285 -0.23 14.56 7.63
N ALA A 286 -0.85 14.83 6.48
CA ALA A 286 -1.15 16.18 6.01
C ALA A 286 -1.93 16.97 7.07
N ALA A 287 -2.94 16.35 7.67
CA ALA A 287 -3.74 16.96 8.72
C ALA A 287 -2.91 17.37 9.95
N ARG A 288 -1.91 16.57 10.35
CA ARG A 288 -0.99 16.90 11.45
C ARG A 288 0.00 18.01 11.09
N ASN A 289 0.36 18.13 9.82
CA ASN A 289 1.28 19.16 9.34
C ASN A 289 0.60 20.51 9.08
N ARG A 290 -0.73 20.58 9.02
CA ARG A 290 -1.46 21.85 8.87
C ARG A 290 -1.15 22.79 10.03
N GLY A 291 -0.44 23.88 9.74
CA GLY A 291 -0.07 24.90 10.72
C GLY A 291 1.06 24.48 11.67
N ALA A 292 1.74 23.36 11.41
CA ALA A 292 2.89 22.94 12.20
C ALA A 292 4.11 23.81 11.87
N ALA A 293 4.82 24.30 12.90
CA ALA A 293 6.04 25.08 12.71
C ALA A 293 7.18 24.27 12.08
N ASN A 294 7.19 22.95 12.32
CA ASN A 294 8.12 21.99 11.73
C ASN A 294 7.34 20.82 11.12
N PRO A 295 7.74 20.31 9.94
CA PRO A 295 7.12 19.13 9.35
C PRO A 295 7.28 17.89 10.24
N VAL A 296 6.15 17.25 10.56
CA VAL A 296 6.09 15.88 11.06
C VAL A 296 6.36 14.94 9.89
N TRP A 297 7.42 14.14 10.01
CA TRP A 297 7.78 13.13 9.00
C TRP A 297 6.94 11.85 9.17
N PRO A 298 6.76 11.06 8.09
CA PRO A 298 6.27 9.70 8.25
C PRO A 298 7.30 8.85 8.99
N GLU A 299 6.81 7.83 9.70
CA GLU A 299 7.63 6.94 10.52
C GLU A 299 7.51 5.50 10.03
N GLU A 300 8.60 4.75 10.16
CA GLU A 300 8.64 3.33 9.84
C GLU A 300 7.94 2.52 10.94
N ASN A 301 7.27 1.44 10.54
CA ASN A 301 7.00 0.31 11.43
C ASN A 301 8.23 -0.61 11.51
N TYR A 302 8.14 -1.69 12.30
CA TYR A 302 9.20 -2.70 12.43
C TYR A 302 9.74 -3.22 11.08
N TYR A 303 8.88 -3.26 10.07
CA TYR A 303 9.18 -3.68 8.71
C TYR A 303 10.09 -2.71 7.97
N GLY A 304 9.65 -1.45 7.89
CA GLY A 304 10.41 -0.39 7.25
C GLY A 304 11.71 -0.12 7.98
N TRP A 305 11.67 -0.26 9.31
CA TRP A 305 12.84 -0.05 10.14
C TRP A 305 13.97 -1.02 9.79
N LEU A 306 13.68 -2.31 9.63
CA LEU A 306 14.66 -3.32 9.21
C LEU A 306 15.25 -2.97 7.83
N VAL A 307 14.41 -2.56 6.88
CA VAL A 307 14.85 -2.24 5.51
C VAL A 307 15.83 -1.08 5.51
N ASN A 308 15.57 -0.05 6.29
CA ASN A 308 16.48 1.08 6.44
C ASN A 308 17.75 0.72 7.23
N ASP A 309 17.64 -0.12 8.26
CA ASP A 309 18.80 -0.60 9.04
C ASP A 309 19.76 -1.41 8.17
N ARG A 310 19.21 -2.27 7.29
CA ARG A 310 19.97 -3.12 6.36
C ARG A 310 20.20 -2.50 4.99
N ILE A 311 19.96 -1.19 4.82
CA ILE A 311 19.92 -0.56 3.49
C ILE A 311 21.21 -0.76 2.69
N ARG A 312 22.38 -0.76 3.34
CA ARG A 312 23.68 -0.94 2.66
C ARG A 312 23.80 -2.34 2.04
N GLU A 313 23.41 -3.37 2.78
CA GLU A 313 23.42 -4.76 2.31
C GLU A 313 22.42 -4.94 1.15
N LEU A 314 21.19 -4.43 1.33
CA LEU A 314 20.15 -4.53 0.31
C LEU A 314 20.50 -3.78 -0.98
N ARG A 315 21.17 -2.63 -0.87
CA ARG A 315 21.66 -1.88 -2.03
C ARG A 315 22.77 -2.61 -2.78
N ALA A 316 23.58 -3.44 -2.11
CA ALA A 316 24.64 -4.21 -2.76
C ALA A 316 24.10 -5.32 -3.69
N LEU A 317 22.80 -5.61 -3.65
CA LEU A 317 22.13 -6.52 -4.57
C LEU A 317 21.91 -5.90 -5.97
N LEU A 318 21.95 -4.56 -6.09
CA LEU A 318 21.65 -3.80 -7.30
C LEU A 318 22.91 -3.47 -8.10
#